data_AF-A0A2P5BYA5-F1
#
_entry.id   AF-A0A2P5BYA5-F1
#
_cell.length_a   1.000
_cell.length_b   1.000
_cell.length_c   1.000
_cell.angle_alpha   90.00
_cell.angle_beta   90.00
_cell.angle_gamma   90.00
#
_symmetry.space_group_name_H-M   'P 1'
#
loop_
_entity.id
_entity.type
_entity.pdbx_description
1 polymer ?
#
loop_
_entity_poly.entity_id
_entity_poly.type
_entity_poly.pdbx_seq_one_letter_code
_entity_poly.pdbx_strand_id
1 'polypeptide(L)'
;MNTVSAMWSKWWSVINEKKYGKLVLADIVAFSLLVLSVQWFRRAAKKSWEGTRLPPGPRGLPLIGYLPFLGTDLHREFANLASVYGPIFKFWLGNKLCVVITSPSLVKEVVRDQDTTFANRDSTVSELITSYGGHDIAFRHNLYELRRDEVKKSLRHIYEKINTPVDIGNLAFLTAINAIMSMSCGDSIQGESAVIDAADFKKAAAELMRLLGKPNVSDIFPSLARFDIQGIERDTKKVNRVFEDMFDSTIEKRKKTVAEAKGKRGENNNNNRGKEMNMRKDFLQFLLELHENEDSSESSLSTAELKP
;
A
#
# COMPACT_ATOMS: atom_id res chain seq x y z
N MET A 1 -9.38 -7.64 78.09
CA MET A 1 -8.56 -6.94 77.08
C MET A 1 -8.67 -7.71 75.78
N ASN A 2 -9.22 -7.08 74.74
CA ASN A 2 -9.64 -7.77 73.52
C ASN A 2 -8.41 -8.11 72.66
N THR A 3 -8.11 -9.40 72.52
CA THR A 3 -6.98 -9.93 71.73
C THR A 3 -6.97 -9.40 70.30
N VAL A 4 -8.15 -9.15 69.73
CA VAL A 4 -8.35 -8.53 68.41
C VAL A 4 -7.78 -7.11 68.35
N SER A 5 -7.99 -6.29 69.39
CA SER A 5 -7.47 -4.92 69.45
C SER A 5 -5.94 -4.88 69.55
N ALA A 6 -5.36 -5.83 70.29
CA ALA A 6 -3.91 -5.97 70.39
C ALA A 6 -3.28 -6.49 69.09
N MET A 7 -3.99 -7.37 68.37
CA MET A 7 -3.56 -7.85 67.06
C MET A 7 -3.59 -6.72 66.03
N TRP A 8 -4.65 -5.90 66.04
CA TRP A 8 -4.78 -4.71 65.19
C TRP A 8 -3.73 -3.64 65.47
N SER A 9 -3.46 -3.33 66.74
CA SER A 9 -2.43 -2.34 67.09
C SER A 9 -1.03 -2.80 66.70
N LYS A 10 -0.73 -4.09 66.90
CA LYS A 10 0.56 -4.68 66.52
C LYS A 10 0.73 -4.69 65.01
N TRP A 11 -0.30 -5.08 64.26
CA TRP A 11 -0.31 -5.03 62.80
C TRP A 11 -0.13 -3.60 62.27
N TRP A 12 -0.80 -2.62 62.88
CA TRP A 12 -0.65 -1.20 62.53
C TRP A 12 0.77 -0.69 62.78
N SER A 13 1.40 -1.08 63.89
CA SER A 13 2.78 -0.68 64.21
C SER A 13 3.81 -1.20 63.22
N VAL A 14 3.64 -2.43 62.72
CA VAL A 14 4.51 -3.06 61.71
C VAL A 14 4.40 -2.36 60.35
N ILE A 15 3.21 -1.93 59.96
CA ILE A 15 2.98 -1.19 58.71
C ILE A 15 3.56 0.23 58.78
N ASN A 16 3.49 0.86 59.95
CA ASN A 16 3.98 2.23 60.14
C ASN A 16 5.51 2.32 60.29
N GLU A 17 6.19 1.17 60.38
CA GLU A 17 7.63 1.12 60.33
C GLU A 17 8.10 1.51 58.90
N LYS A 18 8.82 2.62 58.79
CA LYS A 18 9.12 3.32 57.52
C LYS A 18 9.68 2.44 56.40
N LYS A 19 10.28 1.30 56.74
CA LYS A 19 10.82 0.30 55.82
C LYS A 19 9.73 -0.59 55.20
N TYR A 20 8.81 -1.09 56.01
CA TYR A 20 7.74 -2.00 55.56
C TYR A 20 6.54 -1.23 54.99
N GLY A 21 6.26 -0.02 55.49
CA GLY A 21 5.17 0.81 54.96
C GLY A 21 5.31 1.16 53.48
N LYS A 22 6.54 1.36 52.98
CA LYS A 22 6.80 1.61 51.55
C LYS A 22 6.61 0.35 50.68
N LEU A 23 7.03 -0.81 51.17
CA LEU A 23 6.88 -2.10 50.48
C LEU A 23 5.39 -2.49 50.37
N VAL A 24 4.66 -2.39 51.48
CA VAL A 24 3.22 -2.68 51.53
C VAL A 24 2.42 -1.74 50.62
N LEU A 25 2.78 -0.44 50.58
CA LEU A 25 2.14 0.50 49.65
C LEU A 25 2.39 0.12 48.19
N ALA A 26 3.63 -0.26 47.84
CA ALA A 26 3.98 -0.66 46.48
C ALA A 26 3.20 -1.91 46.03
N ASP A 27 3.05 -2.90 46.91
CA ASP A 27 2.29 -4.12 46.61
C ASP A 27 0.79 -3.85 46.42
N ILE A 28 0.20 -2.98 47.26
CA ILE A 28 -1.21 -2.57 47.12
C ILE A 28 -1.43 -1.83 45.80
N VAL A 29 -0.51 -0.93 45.42
CA VAL A 29 -0.58 -0.20 44.16
C VAL A 29 -0.43 -1.16 42.97
N ALA A 30 0.52 -2.10 43.01
CA ALA A 30 0.71 -3.10 41.96
C ALA A 30 -0.53 -3.99 41.80
N PHE A 31 -1.11 -4.48 42.90
CA PHE A 31 -2.32 -5.29 42.89
C PHE A 31 -3.52 -4.49 42.35
N SER A 32 -3.67 -3.22 42.74
CA SER A 32 -4.73 -2.34 42.25
C SER A 32 -4.60 -2.08 40.74
N LEU A 33 -3.38 -1.85 40.24
CA LEU A 33 -3.11 -1.71 38.81
C LEU A 33 -3.42 -3.01 38.04
N LEU A 34 -3.12 -4.17 38.62
CA LEU A 34 -3.46 -5.48 38.04
C LEU A 34 -4.98 -5.71 38.00
N VAL A 35 -5.70 -5.39 39.07
CA VAL A 35 -7.16 -5.51 39.09
C VAL A 35 -7.80 -4.54 38.08
N LEU A 36 -7.32 -3.30 38.01
CA LEU A 36 -7.80 -2.31 37.03
C LEU A 36 -7.48 -2.74 35.60
N SER A 37 -6.30 -3.30 35.32
CA SER A 37 -5.95 -3.81 33.99
C SER A 37 -6.81 -5.02 33.59
N VAL A 38 -7.11 -5.93 34.52
CA VAL A 38 -8.02 -7.07 34.30
C VAL A 38 -9.45 -6.58 34.09
N GLN A 39 -9.95 -5.64 34.89
CA GLN A 39 -11.29 -5.07 34.70
C GLN A 39 -11.41 -4.31 33.38
N TRP A 40 -10.39 -3.53 33.03
CA TRP A 40 -10.30 -2.85 31.74
C TRP A 40 -10.25 -3.84 30.59
N PHE A 41 -9.44 -4.90 30.67
CA PHE A 41 -9.35 -5.97 29.68
C PHE A 41 -10.69 -6.69 29.50
N ARG A 42 -11.40 -7.02 30.59
CA ARG A 42 -12.74 -7.62 30.55
C ARG A 42 -13.77 -6.69 29.90
N ARG A 43 -13.71 -5.39 30.19
CA ARG A 43 -14.60 -4.38 29.56
C ARG A 43 -14.27 -4.16 28.08
N ALA A 44 -12.99 -4.08 27.73
CA ALA A 44 -12.52 -3.92 26.36
C ALA A 44 -12.89 -5.15 25.51
N ALA A 45 -12.71 -6.36 26.05
CA ALA A 45 -13.16 -7.60 25.43
C ALA A 45 -14.68 -7.59 25.20
N LYS A 46 -15.49 -7.23 26.20
CA LYS A 46 -16.95 -7.15 26.04
C LYS A 46 -17.39 -6.09 25.01
N LYS A 47 -16.80 -4.89 25.03
CA LYS A 47 -17.16 -3.78 24.12
C LYS A 47 -16.82 -4.06 22.65
N SER A 48 -15.75 -4.81 22.39
CA SER A 48 -15.40 -5.27 21.04
C SER A 48 -16.44 -6.27 20.48
N TRP A 49 -17.23 -6.92 21.34
CA TRP A 49 -17.99 -8.12 21.01
C TRP A 49 -19.51 -7.96 21.01
N GLU A 50 -20.06 -6.83 21.48
CA GLU A 50 -21.50 -6.55 21.44
C GLU A 50 -21.86 -5.50 20.37
N GLY A 51 -22.74 -5.89 19.44
CA GLY A 51 -23.62 -4.98 18.73
C GLY A 51 -23.18 -4.52 17.34
N THR A 52 -23.52 -5.31 16.31
CA THR A 52 -24.00 -4.90 14.96
C THR A 52 -24.20 -6.15 14.09
N ARG A 53 -24.99 -6.04 13.01
CA ARG A 53 -25.22 -7.09 11.99
C ARG A 53 -23.94 -7.35 11.16
N LEU A 54 -22.88 -7.77 11.84
CA LEU A 54 -21.61 -8.06 11.20
C LEU A 54 -21.56 -9.55 10.81
N PRO A 55 -20.81 -9.90 9.77
CA PRO A 55 -20.56 -11.30 9.42
C PRO A 55 -20.01 -12.11 10.61
N PRO A 56 -20.18 -13.44 10.61
CA PRO A 56 -19.53 -14.31 11.59
C PRO A 56 -18.00 -14.22 11.45
N GLY A 57 -17.24 -14.74 12.42
CA GLY A 57 -15.79 -14.79 12.29
C GLY A 57 -15.04 -15.07 13.59
N PRO A 58 -13.73 -15.35 13.50
CA PRO A 58 -12.93 -15.70 14.66
C PRO A 58 -12.78 -14.52 15.62
N ARG A 59 -12.66 -14.86 16.92
CA ARG A 59 -12.44 -13.87 17.97
C ARG A 59 -10.95 -13.55 18.09
N GLY A 60 -10.62 -12.27 18.10
CA GLY A 60 -9.26 -11.79 18.35
C GLY A 60 -8.99 -11.48 19.82
N LEU A 61 -7.70 -11.33 20.16
CA LEU A 61 -7.27 -10.81 21.45
C LEU A 61 -7.57 -9.30 21.56
N PRO A 62 -7.76 -8.76 22.78
CA PRO A 62 -7.86 -7.32 22.96
C PRO A 62 -6.64 -6.59 22.42
N LEU A 63 -6.86 -5.41 21.83
CA LEU A 63 -5.88 -4.53 21.17
C LEU A 63 -5.26 -5.07 19.88
N ILE A 64 -4.82 -6.33 19.84
CA ILE A 64 -4.05 -6.89 18.72
C ILE A 64 -4.96 -7.63 17.71
N GLY A 65 -6.18 -7.98 18.11
CA GLY A 65 -7.12 -8.69 17.25
C GLY A 65 -6.64 -10.11 16.96
N TYR A 66 -6.84 -10.56 15.72
CA TYR A 66 -6.52 -11.91 15.26
C TYR A 66 -5.10 -12.06 14.71
N LEU A 67 -4.30 -10.98 14.70
CA LEU A 67 -2.92 -10.96 14.20
C LEU A 67 -2.02 -12.11 14.71
N PRO A 68 -2.01 -12.47 16.01
CA PRO A 68 -1.09 -13.51 16.50
C PRO A 68 -1.42 -14.92 15.99
N PHE A 69 -2.63 -15.09 15.43
CA PHE A 69 -3.11 -16.34 14.87
C PHE A 69 -3.03 -16.37 13.35
N LEU A 70 -2.56 -15.28 12.72
CA LEU A 70 -2.28 -15.23 11.30
C LEU A 70 -0.83 -15.68 11.04
N GLY A 71 -0.68 -16.65 10.15
CA GLY A 71 0.59 -17.13 9.63
C GLY A 71 1.01 -16.40 8.35
N THR A 72 1.99 -16.97 7.66
CA THR A 72 2.60 -16.36 6.48
C THR A 72 1.76 -16.52 5.21
N ASP A 73 1.00 -17.61 5.11
CA ASP A 73 0.19 -17.95 3.94
C ASP A 73 -1.27 -17.48 4.11
N LEU A 74 -1.47 -16.16 4.21
CA LEU A 74 -2.77 -15.55 4.51
C LEU A 74 -3.92 -16.08 3.64
N HIS A 75 -3.70 -16.25 2.35
CA HIS A 75 -4.72 -16.74 1.41
C HIS A 75 -5.20 -18.17 1.75
N ARG A 76 -4.31 -19.05 2.23
CA ARG A 76 -4.67 -20.41 2.67
C ARG A 76 -5.40 -20.38 4.00
N GLU A 77 -4.95 -19.55 4.92
CA GLU A 77 -5.62 -19.38 6.21
C GLU A 77 -7.04 -18.82 6.05
N PHE A 78 -7.23 -17.86 5.16
CA PHE A 78 -8.55 -17.33 4.84
C PHE A 78 -9.45 -18.38 4.19
N ALA A 79 -8.91 -19.25 3.34
CA ALA A 79 -9.67 -20.39 2.81
C ALA A 79 -10.10 -21.36 3.91
N ASN A 80 -9.21 -21.66 4.87
CA ASN A 80 -9.54 -22.49 6.03
C ASN A 80 -10.61 -21.83 6.90
N LEU A 81 -10.50 -20.54 7.19
CA LEU A 81 -11.51 -19.79 7.94
C LEU A 81 -12.86 -19.74 7.20
N ALA A 82 -12.85 -19.61 5.88
CA ALA A 82 -14.08 -19.65 5.08
C ALA A 82 -14.81 -20.99 5.19
N SER A 83 -14.08 -22.11 5.35
CA SER A 83 -14.69 -23.43 5.57
C SER A 83 -15.44 -23.53 6.91
N VAL A 84 -15.07 -22.71 7.90
CA VAL A 84 -15.65 -22.70 9.25
C VAL A 84 -16.75 -21.64 9.40
N TYR A 85 -16.51 -20.43 8.89
CA TYR A 85 -17.38 -19.27 9.10
C TYR A 85 -18.27 -18.93 7.89
N GLY A 86 -18.04 -19.58 6.74
CA GLY A 86 -18.79 -19.37 5.51
C GLY A 86 -18.12 -18.37 4.55
N PRO A 87 -18.79 -18.07 3.42
CA PRO A 87 -18.21 -17.32 2.31
C PRO A 87 -18.03 -15.82 2.56
N ILE A 88 -18.52 -15.32 3.70
CA ILE A 88 -18.31 -13.97 4.21
C ILE A 88 -18.06 -14.04 5.70
N PHE A 89 -16.89 -13.59 6.13
CA PHE A 89 -16.53 -13.58 7.54
C PHE A 89 -15.67 -12.36 7.86
N LYS A 90 -15.60 -12.02 9.14
CA LYS A 90 -14.79 -10.90 9.63
C LYS A 90 -13.73 -11.33 10.61
N PHE A 91 -12.70 -10.51 10.76
CA PHE A 91 -11.82 -10.54 11.92
C PHE A 91 -11.23 -9.15 12.15
N TRP A 92 -10.63 -8.95 13.31
CA TRP A 92 -9.97 -7.68 13.64
C TRP A 92 -8.47 -7.82 13.44
N LEU A 93 -7.85 -6.87 12.74
CA LEU A 93 -6.41 -6.75 12.59
C LEU A 93 -5.97 -5.52 13.42
N GLY A 94 -5.49 -5.74 14.65
CA GLY A 94 -5.36 -4.65 15.62
C GLY A 94 -6.74 -4.02 15.90
N ASN A 95 -6.89 -2.73 15.56
CA ASN A 95 -8.14 -1.99 15.66
C ASN A 95 -8.90 -1.83 14.31
N LYS A 96 -8.43 -2.51 13.25
CA LYS A 96 -9.07 -2.47 11.92
C LYS A 96 -9.99 -3.67 11.72
N LEU A 97 -11.22 -3.44 11.26
CA LEU A 97 -12.16 -4.50 10.92
C LEU A 97 -11.88 -4.98 9.49
N CYS A 98 -11.50 -6.24 9.33
CA CYS A 98 -11.33 -6.87 8.03
C CYS A 98 -12.51 -7.78 7.74
N VAL A 99 -13.08 -7.68 6.53
CA VAL A 99 -14.10 -8.58 6.02
C VAL A 99 -13.53 -9.32 4.81
N VAL A 100 -13.58 -10.64 4.85
CA VAL A 100 -13.11 -11.51 3.77
C VAL A 100 -14.30 -12.12 3.06
N ILE A 101 -14.23 -12.12 1.73
CA ILE A 101 -15.25 -12.66 0.85
C ILE A 101 -14.61 -13.69 -0.05
N THR A 102 -15.16 -14.89 -0.11
CA THR A 102 -14.59 -16.02 -0.88
C THR A 102 -15.54 -16.58 -1.94
N SER A 103 -16.81 -16.14 -1.99
CA SER A 103 -17.76 -16.57 -3.02
C SER A 103 -17.69 -15.69 -4.28
N PRO A 104 -17.64 -16.27 -5.49
CA PRO A 104 -17.71 -15.52 -6.74
C PRO A 104 -18.95 -14.61 -6.84
N SER A 105 -20.10 -15.05 -6.34
CA SER A 105 -21.33 -14.24 -6.36
C SER A 105 -21.22 -13.00 -5.48
N LEU A 106 -20.61 -13.13 -4.30
CA LEU A 106 -20.39 -12.01 -3.38
C LEU A 106 -19.27 -11.08 -3.88
N VAL A 107 -18.21 -11.64 -4.47
CA VAL A 107 -17.16 -10.84 -5.11
C VAL A 107 -17.79 -10.00 -6.21
N LYS A 108 -18.60 -10.58 -7.10
CA LYS A 108 -19.31 -9.84 -8.15
C LYS A 108 -20.18 -8.73 -7.55
N GLU A 109 -20.94 -9.02 -6.50
CA GLU A 109 -21.76 -8.01 -5.84
C GLU A 109 -20.90 -6.81 -5.40
N VAL A 110 -19.76 -7.06 -4.75
CA VAL A 110 -18.87 -6.01 -4.23
C VAL A 110 -18.11 -5.26 -5.33
N VAL A 111 -17.53 -5.97 -6.30
CA VAL A 111 -16.61 -5.37 -7.28
C VAL A 111 -17.30 -4.89 -8.56
N ARG A 112 -18.58 -5.22 -8.76
CA ARG A 112 -19.34 -4.86 -9.96
C ARG A 112 -20.68 -4.22 -9.63
N ASP A 113 -21.50 -4.86 -8.82
CA ASP A 113 -22.89 -4.40 -8.63
C ASP A 113 -22.96 -3.25 -7.60
N GLN A 114 -21.99 -3.17 -6.68
CA GLN A 114 -21.82 -2.13 -5.65
C GLN A 114 -20.44 -1.44 -5.76
N ASP A 115 -19.83 -1.43 -6.94
CA ASP A 115 -18.45 -1.00 -7.17
C ASP A 115 -18.16 0.42 -6.64
N THR A 116 -19.08 1.36 -6.80
CA THR A 116 -18.98 2.74 -6.28
C THR A 116 -18.90 2.81 -4.75
N THR A 117 -19.62 1.93 -4.05
CA THR A 117 -19.61 1.87 -2.57
C THR A 117 -18.29 1.29 -2.05
N PHE A 118 -17.74 0.29 -2.76
CA PHE A 118 -16.51 -0.41 -2.38
C PHE A 118 -15.27 0.02 -3.18
N ALA A 119 -15.35 1.17 -3.86
CA ALA A 119 -14.25 1.72 -4.66
C ALA A 119 -13.11 2.27 -3.78
N ASN A 120 -13.41 2.61 -2.52
CA ASN A 120 -12.45 3.19 -1.59
C ASN A 120 -11.29 2.20 -1.28
N ARG A 121 -10.12 2.74 -0.96
CA ARG A 121 -8.89 2.00 -0.66
C ARG A 121 -8.30 2.52 0.65
N ASP A 122 -8.01 1.60 1.57
CA ASP A 122 -7.20 1.90 2.75
C ASP A 122 -5.72 1.85 2.34
N SER A 123 -5.14 3.02 2.05
CA SER A 123 -3.76 3.09 1.59
C SER A 123 -2.75 2.86 2.71
N THR A 124 -1.73 2.05 2.43
CA THR A 124 -0.59 1.84 3.34
C THR A 124 0.41 2.98 3.26
N VAL A 125 1.29 3.13 4.26
CA VAL A 125 2.36 4.14 4.24
C VAL A 125 3.26 3.99 3.01
N SER A 126 3.66 2.75 2.66
CA SER A 126 4.49 2.52 1.47
C SER A 126 3.76 2.88 0.19
N GLU A 127 2.48 2.51 0.08
CA GLU A 127 1.64 2.84 -1.07
C GLU A 127 1.49 4.34 -1.25
N LEU A 128 1.23 5.11 -0.18
CA LEU A 128 1.14 6.57 -0.28
C LEU A 128 2.45 7.20 -0.77
N ILE A 129 3.61 6.67 -0.39
CA ILE A 129 4.89 7.20 -0.87
C ILE A 129 5.07 6.90 -2.36
N THR A 130 4.81 5.65 -2.76
CA THR A 130 5.01 5.19 -4.15
C THR A 130 4.00 5.79 -5.12
N SER A 131 2.78 6.08 -4.65
CA SER A 131 1.70 6.64 -5.48
C SER A 131 1.59 8.17 -5.41
N TYR A 132 2.65 8.88 -4.97
CA TYR A 132 2.64 10.34 -4.81
C TYR A 132 1.48 10.86 -3.94
N GLY A 133 1.18 10.15 -2.86
CA GLY A 133 0.07 10.46 -1.95
C GLY A 133 -1.28 9.92 -2.41
N GLY A 134 -1.30 8.87 -3.23
CA GLY A 134 -2.53 8.25 -3.76
C GLY A 134 -3.02 8.88 -5.07
N HIS A 135 -2.15 9.49 -5.86
CA HIS A 135 -2.49 10.13 -7.13
C HIS A 135 -2.24 9.24 -8.36
N ASP A 136 -1.73 8.02 -8.17
CA ASP A 136 -1.56 7.05 -9.24
C ASP A 136 -2.90 6.43 -9.71
N ILE A 137 -2.88 5.75 -10.86
CA ILE A 137 -4.11 5.18 -11.45
C ILE A 137 -4.72 4.06 -10.57
N ALA A 138 -3.88 3.37 -9.79
CA ALA A 138 -4.28 2.20 -9.01
C ALA A 138 -5.00 2.59 -7.70
N PHE A 139 -4.57 3.66 -7.04
CA PHE A 139 -4.98 4.02 -5.68
C PHE A 139 -5.68 5.38 -5.58
N ARG A 140 -5.76 6.13 -6.69
CA ARG A 140 -6.55 7.37 -6.73
C ARG A 140 -8.04 7.12 -6.62
N HIS A 141 -8.70 7.97 -5.83
CA HIS A 141 -10.14 8.02 -5.72
C HIS A 141 -10.79 8.48 -7.03
N ASN A 142 -11.81 7.75 -7.51
CA ASN A 142 -12.74 8.11 -8.60
C ASN A 142 -12.19 8.24 -10.03
N LEU A 143 -11.56 7.18 -10.58
CA LEU A 143 -11.16 7.12 -12.00
C LEU A 143 -11.74 5.92 -12.80
N TYR A 144 -13.00 5.55 -12.52
CA TYR A 144 -13.67 4.38 -13.15
C TYR A 144 -13.76 4.47 -14.69
N GLU A 145 -14.13 5.64 -15.20
CA GLU A 145 -14.40 5.88 -16.62
C GLU A 145 -13.15 5.65 -17.50
N LEU A 146 -12.00 6.19 -17.07
CA LEU A 146 -10.71 6.08 -17.78
C LEU A 146 -10.18 4.62 -17.82
N ARG A 147 -10.38 3.87 -16.73
CA ARG A 147 -9.92 2.47 -16.62
C ARG A 147 -10.65 1.54 -17.59
N ARG A 148 -11.96 1.80 -17.81
CA ARG A 148 -12.83 0.95 -18.63
C ARG A 148 -12.49 1.04 -20.12
N ASP A 149 -12.01 2.19 -20.58
CA ASP A 149 -11.69 2.40 -21.99
C ASP A 149 -10.31 1.86 -22.38
N GLU A 150 -9.35 1.85 -21.46
CA GLU A 150 -7.99 1.38 -21.75
C GLU A 150 -7.90 -0.16 -21.77
N VAL A 151 -8.59 -0.85 -20.86
CA VAL A 151 -8.64 -2.33 -20.83
C VAL A 151 -9.25 -2.92 -22.10
N LYS A 152 -10.23 -2.24 -22.69
CA LYS A 152 -10.86 -2.65 -23.97
C LYS A 152 -9.95 -2.49 -25.19
N LYS A 153 -8.89 -1.68 -25.10
CA LYS A 153 -7.90 -1.49 -26.18
C LYS A 153 -6.81 -2.58 -26.12
N SER A 154 -6.30 -2.89 -24.92
CA SER A 154 -5.18 -3.82 -24.72
C SER A 154 -5.54 -5.30 -24.97
N LEU A 155 -6.80 -5.71 -24.73
CA LEU A 155 -7.27 -7.09 -24.99
C LEU A 155 -7.20 -7.51 -26.46
N ARG A 156 -7.06 -6.55 -27.38
CA ARG A 156 -7.05 -6.80 -28.83
C ARG A 156 -5.67 -7.24 -29.35
N HIS A 157 -4.62 -7.16 -28.54
CA HIS A 157 -3.24 -7.17 -29.03
C HIS A 157 -2.40 -8.41 -28.65
N ILE A 158 -2.88 -9.27 -27.74
CA ILE A 158 -2.01 -10.28 -27.07
C ILE A 158 -2.09 -11.69 -27.70
N TYR A 159 -2.77 -11.86 -28.83
CA TYR A 159 -3.16 -13.20 -29.30
C TYR A 159 -2.08 -14.08 -29.99
N GLU A 160 -0.77 -13.78 -30.00
CA GLU A 160 0.20 -14.58 -30.80
C GLU A 160 1.65 -14.69 -30.24
N LYS A 161 2.15 -15.93 -29.96
CA LYS A 161 3.53 -16.52 -30.16
C LYS A 161 4.33 -17.14 -28.96
N ILE A 162 5.06 -18.27 -29.18
CA ILE A 162 5.96 -19.03 -28.22
C ILE A 162 7.08 -19.88 -28.93
N ASN A 163 8.33 -20.04 -28.36
CA ASN A 163 9.10 -21.29 -27.99
C ASN A 163 10.68 -21.27 -28.05
N THR A 164 11.39 -21.28 -26.89
CA THR A 164 12.74 -21.89 -26.58
C THR A 164 12.98 -21.92 -25.05
N PRO A 165 13.85 -22.78 -24.47
CA PRO A 165 14.03 -22.89 -23.02
C PRO A 165 14.88 -21.73 -22.45
N VAL A 166 14.27 -20.98 -21.54
CA VAL A 166 14.83 -19.78 -20.91
C VAL A 166 14.48 -19.79 -19.42
N ASP A 167 15.31 -19.18 -18.56
CA ASP A 167 14.92 -18.82 -17.19
C ASP A 167 13.68 -17.92 -17.23
N ILE A 168 12.50 -18.57 -17.09
CA ILE A 168 11.20 -17.95 -17.29
C ILE A 168 10.98 -16.82 -16.28
N GLY A 169 11.50 -16.94 -15.06
CA GLY A 169 11.31 -15.92 -14.04
C GLY A 169 12.03 -14.63 -14.40
N ASN A 170 13.32 -14.73 -14.73
CA ASN A 170 14.12 -13.57 -15.09
C ASN A 170 13.72 -13.01 -16.47
N LEU A 171 13.49 -13.87 -17.46
CA LEU A 171 13.06 -13.46 -18.78
C LEU A 171 11.67 -12.81 -18.74
N ALA A 172 10.67 -13.43 -18.09
CA ALA A 172 9.34 -12.85 -18.04
C ALA A 172 9.34 -11.49 -17.33
N PHE A 173 10.11 -11.36 -16.24
CA PHE A 173 10.27 -10.09 -15.55
C PHE A 173 10.92 -9.02 -16.44
N LEU A 174 12.06 -9.34 -17.07
CA LEU A 174 12.77 -8.41 -17.94
C LEU A 174 11.98 -8.06 -19.20
N THR A 175 11.27 -9.03 -19.80
CA THR A 175 10.41 -8.82 -20.96
C THR A 175 9.19 -7.98 -20.60
N ALA A 176 8.54 -8.25 -19.47
CA ALA A 176 7.42 -7.45 -18.99
C ALA A 176 7.84 -6.01 -18.70
N ILE A 177 8.96 -5.82 -17.98
CA ILE A 177 9.48 -4.47 -17.70
C ILE A 177 9.94 -3.79 -18.97
N ASN A 178 10.65 -4.47 -19.87
CA ASN A 178 11.08 -3.82 -21.10
C ASN A 178 9.89 -3.43 -21.99
N ALA A 179 8.83 -4.25 -22.03
CA ALA A 179 7.60 -3.91 -22.71
C ALA A 179 6.90 -2.71 -22.05
N ILE A 180 6.74 -2.72 -20.72
CA ILE A 180 6.13 -1.61 -19.97
C ILE A 180 6.96 -0.34 -20.15
N MET A 181 8.27 -0.38 -19.95
CA MET A 181 9.16 0.79 -20.09
C MET A 181 9.20 1.32 -21.51
N SER A 182 9.24 0.44 -22.52
CA SER A 182 9.18 0.86 -23.93
C SER A 182 7.83 1.49 -24.29
N MET A 183 6.73 1.05 -23.66
CA MET A 183 5.39 1.60 -23.88
C MET A 183 5.14 2.88 -23.09
N SER A 184 5.56 2.91 -21.82
CA SER A 184 5.34 4.01 -20.89
C SER A 184 6.30 5.17 -21.14
N CYS A 185 7.59 4.87 -21.27
CA CYS A 185 8.66 5.87 -21.30
C CYS A 185 9.35 5.99 -22.68
N GLY A 186 9.04 5.10 -23.62
CA GLY A 186 9.66 5.10 -24.96
C GLY A 186 11.12 4.66 -25.00
N ASP A 187 11.68 4.26 -23.84
CA ASP A 187 13.07 3.85 -23.70
C ASP A 187 13.15 2.35 -23.39
N SER A 188 14.19 1.71 -23.92
CA SER A 188 14.49 0.30 -23.63
C SER A 188 15.49 0.27 -22.47
N ILE A 189 15.23 -0.57 -21.46
CA ILE A 189 16.19 -0.80 -20.37
C ILE A 189 17.43 -1.60 -20.83
N GLN A 190 17.43 -2.06 -22.08
CA GLN A 190 18.54 -2.80 -22.70
C GLN A 190 19.01 -2.07 -23.97
N GLY A 191 20.28 -1.64 -24.00
CA GLY A 191 20.95 -1.04 -25.15
C GLY A 191 21.96 0.06 -24.79
N GLU A 192 22.85 0.42 -25.72
CA GLU A 192 23.83 1.52 -25.55
C GLU A 192 23.18 2.91 -25.37
N SER A 193 21.89 3.07 -25.69
CA SER A 193 21.11 4.29 -25.49
C SER A 193 20.22 4.30 -24.24
N ALA A 194 20.29 3.24 -23.42
CA ALA A 194 19.48 3.08 -22.21
C ALA A 194 19.94 4.08 -21.14
N VAL A 195 19.02 4.95 -20.71
CA VAL A 195 19.25 5.89 -19.59
C VAL A 195 19.12 5.19 -18.23
N ILE A 196 18.40 4.08 -18.21
CA ILE A 196 18.04 3.32 -17.02
C ILE A 196 18.78 1.99 -17.04
N ASP A 197 19.62 1.77 -16.03
CA ASP A 197 20.29 0.48 -15.83
C ASP A 197 19.27 -0.60 -15.41
N ALA A 198 19.19 -1.68 -16.18
CA ALA A 198 18.23 -2.76 -15.95
C ALA A 198 18.46 -3.51 -14.62
N ALA A 199 19.71 -3.61 -14.16
CA ALA A 199 20.02 -4.30 -12.91
C ALA A 199 19.62 -3.44 -11.70
N ASP A 200 19.88 -2.14 -11.75
CA ASP A 200 19.46 -1.18 -10.73
C ASP A 200 17.93 -1.08 -10.67
N PHE A 201 17.25 -1.00 -11.82
CA PHE A 201 15.78 -1.02 -11.88
C PHE A 201 15.21 -2.30 -11.28
N LYS A 202 15.74 -3.46 -11.68
CA LYS A 202 15.31 -4.77 -11.15
C LYS A 202 15.48 -4.84 -9.63
N LYS A 203 16.61 -4.35 -9.12
CA LYS A 203 16.90 -4.32 -7.68
C LYS A 203 15.94 -3.38 -6.94
N ALA A 204 15.70 -2.18 -7.47
CA ALA A 204 14.75 -1.23 -6.89
C ALA A 204 13.32 -1.79 -6.88
N ALA A 205 12.87 -2.41 -7.98
CA ALA A 205 11.55 -3.02 -8.08
C ALA A 205 11.36 -4.21 -7.14
N ALA A 206 12.37 -5.08 -7.02
CA ALA A 206 12.34 -6.19 -6.08
C ALA A 206 12.28 -5.71 -4.61
N GLU A 207 13.04 -4.68 -4.28
CA GLU A 207 13.03 -4.10 -2.93
C GLU A 207 11.72 -3.37 -2.63
N LEU A 208 11.13 -2.67 -3.61
CA LEU A 208 9.82 -2.07 -3.48
C LEU A 208 8.73 -3.12 -3.22
N MET A 209 8.73 -4.22 -3.98
CA MET A 209 7.81 -5.35 -3.76
C MET A 209 7.98 -5.97 -2.37
N ARG A 210 9.22 -6.09 -1.90
CA ARG A 210 9.52 -6.57 -0.54
C ARG A 210 8.98 -5.62 0.53
N LEU A 211 9.05 -4.31 0.32
CA LEU A 211 8.55 -3.30 1.25
C LEU A 211 7.01 -3.26 1.28
N LEU A 212 6.36 -3.27 0.11
CA LEU A 212 4.90 -3.31 -0.03
C LEU A 212 4.28 -4.58 0.58
N GLY A 213 4.96 -5.73 0.42
CA GLY A 213 4.49 -7.00 0.97
C GLY A 213 4.80 -7.22 2.45
N LYS A 214 5.59 -6.34 3.09
CA LYS A 214 6.00 -6.51 4.49
C LYS A 214 4.90 -6.00 5.42
N PRO A 215 4.42 -6.81 6.39
CA PRO A 215 3.48 -6.34 7.39
C PRO A 215 4.04 -5.14 8.16
N ASN A 216 3.28 -4.05 8.19
CA ASN A 216 3.66 -2.79 8.83
C ASN A 216 2.80 -2.51 10.06
N VAL A 217 3.44 -2.42 11.22
CA VAL A 217 2.84 -2.10 12.52
C VAL A 217 2.19 -0.73 12.49
N SER A 218 2.78 0.24 11.80
CA SER A 218 2.23 1.60 11.68
C SER A 218 0.91 1.62 10.91
N ASP A 219 0.74 0.73 9.92
CA ASP A 219 -0.50 0.60 9.16
C ASP A 219 -1.63 -0.07 9.97
N ILE A 220 -1.27 -0.90 10.95
CA ILE A 220 -2.21 -1.58 11.85
C ILE A 220 -2.54 -0.71 13.06
N PHE A 221 -1.56 0.02 13.58
CA PHE A 221 -1.65 0.87 14.76
C PHE A 221 -1.24 2.30 14.42
N PRO A 222 -2.17 3.14 13.92
CA PRO A 222 -1.85 4.50 13.48
C PRO A 222 -1.21 5.40 14.55
N SER A 223 -1.45 5.14 15.84
CA SER A 223 -0.79 5.87 16.94
C SER A 223 0.73 5.67 16.97
N LEU A 224 1.23 4.58 16.40
CA LEU A 224 2.65 4.28 16.30
C LEU A 224 3.28 4.79 15.00
N ALA A 225 2.47 5.32 14.07
CA ALA A 225 2.94 5.75 12.74
C ALA A 225 4.06 6.78 12.81
N ARG A 226 4.02 7.69 13.79
CA ARG A 226 5.05 8.74 13.98
C ARG A 226 6.47 8.20 14.17
N PHE A 227 6.62 6.97 14.66
CA PHE A 227 7.92 6.43 15.07
C PHE A 227 8.64 5.64 13.98
N ASP A 228 7.95 5.26 12.90
CA ASP A 228 8.49 4.38 11.84
C ASP A 228 9.30 3.19 12.42
N ILE A 229 8.68 2.44 13.34
CA ILE A 229 9.36 1.45 14.18
C ILE A 229 10.11 0.40 13.34
N GLN A 230 9.57 0.05 12.16
CA GLN A 230 10.17 -0.94 11.26
C GLN A 230 11.06 -0.34 10.17
N GLY A 231 11.19 0.99 10.10
CA GLY A 231 11.95 1.70 9.06
C GLY A 231 11.31 1.64 7.67
N ILE A 232 10.05 1.18 7.56
CA ILE A 232 9.38 0.93 6.28
C ILE A 232 9.18 2.24 5.52
N GLU A 233 8.78 3.32 6.22
CA GLU A 233 8.60 4.63 5.60
C GLU A 233 9.92 5.14 5.02
N ARG A 234 10.99 5.07 5.82
CA ARG A 234 12.33 5.50 5.42
C ARG A 234 12.86 4.72 4.24
N ASP A 235 12.76 3.40 4.27
CA ASP A 235 13.29 2.54 3.21
C ASP A 235 12.48 2.68 1.92
N THR A 236 11.15 2.85 2.03
CA THR A 236 10.30 3.14 0.86
C THR A 236 10.71 4.46 0.20
N LYS A 237 10.95 5.52 0.97
CA LYS A 237 11.44 6.81 0.41
C LYS A 237 12.78 6.67 -0.30
N LYS A 238 13.72 5.87 0.21
CA LYS A 238 15.01 5.64 -0.46
C LYS A 238 14.83 4.95 -1.80
N VAL A 239 14.00 3.91 -1.85
CA VAL A 239 13.72 3.18 -3.10
C VAL A 239 12.94 4.07 -4.07
N ASN A 240 11.99 4.86 -3.57
CA ASN A 240 11.20 5.78 -4.41
C ASN A 240 12.07 6.82 -5.12
N ARG A 241 13.11 7.34 -4.45
CA ARG A 241 14.06 8.28 -5.08
C ARG A 241 14.75 7.69 -6.30
N VAL A 242 15.10 6.41 -6.27
CA VAL A 242 15.71 5.74 -7.43
C VAL A 242 14.74 5.75 -8.62
N PHE A 243 13.46 5.48 -8.39
CA PHE A 243 12.43 5.57 -9.42
C PHE A 243 12.20 7.02 -9.88
N GLU A 244 12.14 7.99 -8.95
CA GLU A 244 11.98 9.41 -9.28
C GLU A 244 13.11 9.89 -10.20
N ASP A 245 14.37 9.61 -9.86
CA ASP A 245 15.54 9.99 -10.64
C ASP A 245 15.52 9.36 -12.05
N MET A 246 15.07 8.09 -12.14
CA MET A 246 14.91 7.38 -13.42
C MET A 246 13.81 8.00 -14.30
N PHE A 247 12.67 8.36 -13.72
CA PHE A 247 11.59 8.99 -14.47
C PHE A 247 11.93 10.43 -14.86
N ASP A 248 12.54 11.21 -13.97
CA ASP A 248 12.91 12.60 -14.24
C ASP A 248 13.95 12.70 -15.37
N SER A 249 14.97 11.83 -15.36
CA SER A 249 15.96 11.76 -16.45
C SER A 249 15.33 11.40 -17.80
N THR A 250 14.33 10.51 -17.80
CA THR A 250 13.58 10.13 -19.01
C THR A 250 12.72 11.30 -19.53
N ILE A 251 11.99 11.97 -18.63
CA ILE A 251 11.16 13.15 -18.96
C ILE A 251 12.04 14.27 -19.53
N GLU A 252 13.19 14.55 -18.93
CA GLU A 252 14.10 15.61 -19.38
C GLU A 252 14.68 15.31 -20.78
N LYS A 253 15.17 14.08 -21.01
CA LYS A 253 15.63 13.61 -22.33
C LYS A 253 14.54 13.77 -23.38
N ARG A 254 13.28 13.46 -23.03
CA ARG A 254 12.13 13.57 -23.94
C ARG A 254 11.82 15.04 -24.27
N LYS A 255 11.71 15.91 -23.26
CA LYS A 255 11.49 17.36 -23.46
C LYS A 255 12.56 17.97 -24.37
N LYS A 256 13.83 17.62 -24.17
CA LYS A 256 14.94 18.06 -25.03
C LYS A 256 14.79 17.58 -26.48
N THR A 257 14.48 16.30 -26.67
CA THR A 257 14.27 15.72 -28.02
C THR A 257 13.12 16.40 -28.76
N VAL A 258 12.01 16.69 -28.07
CA VAL A 258 10.86 17.40 -28.63
C VAL A 258 11.23 18.85 -28.98
N ALA A 259 11.97 19.54 -28.11
CA ALA A 259 12.43 20.91 -28.36
C ALA A 259 13.36 21.00 -29.58
N GLU A 260 14.30 20.06 -29.72
CA GLU A 260 15.20 19.98 -30.88
C GLU A 260 14.45 19.67 -32.19
N ALA A 261 13.41 18.82 -32.13
CA ALA A 261 12.56 18.52 -33.27
C ALA A 261 11.67 19.73 -33.67
N LYS A 262 11.16 20.50 -32.71
CA LYS A 262 10.43 21.76 -32.94
C LYS A 262 11.36 22.84 -33.52
N GLY A 263 12.60 22.96 -33.03
CA GLY A 263 13.60 23.92 -33.53
C GLY A 263 14.01 23.68 -35.00
N LYS A 264 14.26 22.42 -35.38
CA LYS A 264 14.58 22.04 -36.77
C LYS A 264 13.44 22.28 -37.76
N ARG A 265 12.19 22.37 -37.29
CA ARG A 265 11.00 22.68 -38.10
C ARG A 265 10.85 24.19 -38.36
N GLY A 266 11.42 25.04 -37.50
CA GLY A 266 11.43 26.49 -37.67
C GLY A 266 12.43 26.97 -38.74
N GLU A 267 13.57 26.30 -38.88
CA GLU A 267 14.58 26.65 -39.90
C GLU A 267 14.23 26.14 -41.31
N ASN A 268 13.45 25.07 -41.43
CA ASN A 268 13.19 24.40 -42.70
C ASN A 268 11.80 24.70 -43.28
N ASN A 269 11.32 25.93 -43.10
CA ASN A 269 10.02 26.36 -43.62
C ASN A 269 10.16 27.09 -44.96
N ASN A 270 10.58 26.35 -45.98
CA ASN A 270 10.10 26.52 -47.34
C ASN A 270 10.17 25.15 -48.03
N ASN A 271 9.01 24.62 -48.39
CA ASN A 271 8.79 23.36 -49.13
C ASN A 271 8.87 22.07 -48.31
N ASN A 272 7.86 21.81 -47.48
CA ASN A 272 7.12 20.54 -47.49
C ASN A 272 6.02 20.52 -46.42
N ARG A 273 4.82 20.97 -46.80
CA ARG A 273 3.57 20.63 -46.10
C ARG A 273 3.25 19.17 -46.42
N GLY A 274 3.65 18.22 -45.56
CA GLY A 274 3.19 16.84 -45.73
C GLY A 274 4.03 15.71 -45.14
N LYS A 275 4.96 15.96 -44.20
CA LYS A 275 5.62 14.86 -43.47
C LYS A 275 5.51 15.11 -41.97
N GLU A 276 4.36 14.75 -41.42
CA GLU A 276 4.24 14.49 -40.00
C GLU A 276 5.25 13.37 -39.69
N MET A 277 6.32 13.69 -38.95
CA MET A 277 7.21 12.65 -38.46
C MET A 277 6.34 11.74 -37.60
N ASN A 278 6.20 10.50 -38.03
CA ASN A 278 5.62 9.42 -37.26
C ASN A 278 6.59 9.09 -36.11
N MET A 279 6.77 10.01 -35.17
CA MET A 279 7.34 9.67 -33.86
C MET A 279 6.37 8.66 -33.26
N ARG A 280 6.89 7.47 -32.93
CA ARG A 280 6.12 6.46 -32.21
C ARG A 280 5.70 7.10 -30.88
N LYS A 281 4.43 7.51 -30.79
CA LYS A 281 3.88 8.14 -29.58
C LYS A 281 3.81 7.08 -28.49
N ASP A 282 4.69 7.17 -27.51
CA ASP A 282 4.60 6.44 -26.26
C ASP A 282 3.67 7.17 -25.28
N PHE A 283 3.31 6.49 -24.19
CA PHE A 283 2.37 7.00 -23.21
C PHE A 283 2.85 8.32 -22.59
N LEU A 284 4.14 8.46 -22.27
CA LEU A 284 4.72 9.70 -21.76
C LEU A 284 4.56 10.86 -22.75
N GLN A 285 4.79 10.62 -24.06
CA GLN A 285 4.55 11.65 -25.08
C GLN A 285 3.08 12.07 -25.12
N PHE A 286 2.15 11.13 -24.97
CA PHE A 286 0.73 11.43 -24.88
C PHE A 286 0.37 12.26 -23.64
N LEU A 287 0.91 11.91 -22.46
CA LEU A 287 0.71 12.67 -21.22
C LEU A 287 1.28 14.10 -21.32
N LEU A 288 2.45 14.27 -21.93
CA LEU A 288 3.04 15.58 -22.18
C LEU A 288 2.21 16.41 -23.16
N GLU A 289 1.67 15.80 -24.21
CA GLU A 289 0.74 16.47 -25.14
C GLU A 289 -0.56 16.88 -24.44
N LEU A 290 -1.11 16.05 -23.54
CA LEU A 290 -2.28 16.43 -22.74
C LEU A 290 -1.99 17.62 -21.84
N HIS A 291 -0.88 17.60 -21.10
CA HIS A 291 -0.48 18.71 -20.24
C HIS A 291 -0.24 20.00 -21.05
N GLU A 292 0.43 19.95 -22.21
CA GLU A 292 0.65 21.14 -23.06
C GLU A 292 -0.66 21.72 -23.62
N ASN A 293 -1.71 20.89 -23.81
CA ASN A 293 -3.01 21.33 -24.34
C ASN A 293 -3.99 21.79 -23.24
N GLU A 294 -3.92 21.20 -22.04
CA GLU A 294 -4.77 21.52 -20.88
C GLU A 294 -4.40 22.83 -20.18
N ASP A 295 -3.25 23.44 -20.46
CA ASP A 295 -2.95 24.83 -20.01
C ASP A 295 -3.96 25.87 -20.55
N SER A 296 -4.94 25.44 -21.37
CA SER A 296 -6.08 26.24 -21.85
C SER A 296 -7.44 25.99 -21.12
N SER A 297 -7.52 25.03 -20.19
CA SER A 297 -8.74 24.73 -19.40
C SER A 297 -8.41 24.27 -17.97
N GLU A 298 -9.23 24.64 -16.97
CA GLU A 298 -8.98 24.60 -15.50
C GLU A 298 -8.57 23.27 -14.80
N SER A 299 -8.08 22.24 -15.48
CA SER A 299 -7.63 20.97 -14.85
C SER A 299 -6.29 20.47 -15.38
N SER A 300 -5.22 21.26 -15.25
CA SER A 300 -3.88 20.83 -15.65
C SER A 300 -3.33 19.70 -14.77
N LEU A 301 -2.88 18.61 -15.40
CA LEU A 301 -2.11 17.54 -14.77
C LEU A 301 -0.80 18.08 -14.19
N SER A 302 -0.54 17.84 -12.92
CA SER A 302 0.70 18.18 -12.22
C SER A 302 1.88 17.28 -12.65
N THR A 303 3.10 17.74 -12.40
CA THR A 303 4.34 17.00 -12.71
C THR A 303 4.41 15.62 -12.02
N ALA A 304 3.71 15.44 -10.90
CA ALA A 304 3.62 14.15 -10.22
C ALA A 304 2.74 13.14 -10.99
N GLU A 305 1.74 13.63 -11.71
CA GLU A 305 0.81 12.80 -12.51
C GLU A 305 1.36 12.47 -13.91
N LEU A 306 2.43 13.15 -14.32
CA LEU A 306 3.20 12.81 -15.52
C LEU A 306 4.12 11.60 -15.31
N LYS A 307 4.39 11.23 -14.05
CA LYS A 307 5.26 10.09 -13.72
C LYS A 307 4.44 8.80 -13.81
N PRO A 308 4.83 7.84 -14.68
CA PRO A 308 4.13 6.58 -14.85
C PRO A 308 4.34 5.60 -13.69
#